data_AF-A0A2C9W517-F1
#
_entry.id   AF-A0A2C9W517-F1
#
_cell.length_a   1.000
_cell.length_b   1.000
_cell.length_c   1.000
_cell.angle_alpha   90.00
_cell.angle_beta   90.00
_cell.angle_gamma   90.00
#
_symmetry.space_group_name_H-M   'P 1'
#
loop_
_entity.id
_entity.type
_entity.pdbx_description
1 polymer ?
#
loop_
_entity_poly.entity_id
_entity_poly.type
_entity_poly.pdbx_seq_one_letter_code
_entity_poly.pdbx_strand_id
1 'polypeptide(L)'
;MDVEDGFEFADHSPPSFQNVGNVVKDIEAKGFNPGLIVLLLVGGLVLTFLIGNYALYVYAQKTLPPKKKKPISKKKMKRERLKHGVSAPGE
;
A
#
# COMPACT_ATOMS: atom_id res chain seq x y z
N MET A 1 24.89 25.10 39.27
CA MET A 1 23.58 25.14 38.59
C MET A 1 23.67 24.20 37.42
N ASP A 2 22.59 23.49 37.10
CA ASP A 2 22.39 22.67 35.89
C ASP A 2 22.67 21.15 35.98
N VAL A 3 22.32 20.50 37.10
CA VAL A 3 22.19 19.00 37.15
C VAL A 3 20.79 18.56 37.61
N GLU A 4 20.01 19.45 38.23
CA GLU A 4 18.66 19.14 38.73
C GLU A 4 17.58 19.25 37.63
N ASP A 5 17.73 20.16 36.67
CA ASP A 5 16.74 20.35 35.57
C ASP A 5 16.64 19.14 34.61
N GLY A 6 17.69 18.32 34.53
CA GLY A 6 17.73 17.14 33.65
C GLY A 6 16.96 15.92 34.19
N PHE A 7 16.80 15.82 35.51
CA PHE A 7 16.03 14.76 36.14
C PHE A 7 14.55 15.13 36.30
N GLU A 8 14.24 16.42 36.51
CA GLU A 8 12.86 16.91 36.65
C GLU A 8 12.05 16.80 35.34
N PHE A 9 12.71 16.91 34.19
CA PHE A 9 12.08 16.78 32.86
C PHE A 9 11.68 15.33 32.50
N ALA A 10 12.30 14.33 33.13
CA ALA A 10 12.01 12.93 32.86
C ALA A 10 10.72 12.44 33.57
N ASP A 11 10.46 12.98 34.77
CA ASP A 11 9.27 12.62 35.56
C ASP A 11 8.00 13.35 35.08
N HIS A 12 8.15 14.53 34.48
CA HIS A 12 7.02 15.33 34.00
C HIS A 12 6.68 15.07 32.51
N SER A 13 6.59 13.79 32.11
CA SER A 13 6.06 13.45 30.78
C SER A 13 4.59 13.90 30.68
N PRO A 14 4.21 14.65 29.62
CA PRO A 14 2.83 15.11 29.44
C PRO A 14 1.86 13.91 29.47
N PRO A 15 0.62 14.07 29.95
CA PRO A 15 -0.34 12.98 30.07
C PRO A 15 -0.60 12.24 28.75
N SER A 16 -0.33 12.86 27.60
CA SER A 16 -0.36 12.23 26.28
C SER A 16 0.65 11.08 26.12
N PHE A 17 1.83 11.14 26.73
CA PHE A 17 2.87 10.10 26.65
C PHE A 17 2.71 9.01 27.71
N GLN A 18 2.10 9.32 28.85
CA GLN A 18 1.81 8.32 29.92
C GLN A 18 0.87 7.22 29.43
N ASN A 19 -0.12 7.57 28.59
CA ASN A 19 -1.04 6.61 27.98
C ASN A 19 -0.31 5.61 27.06
N VAL A 20 0.69 6.07 26.31
CA VAL A 20 1.46 5.22 25.39
C VAL A 20 2.37 4.27 26.18
N GLY A 21 2.99 4.77 27.25
CA GLY A 21 3.82 3.96 28.15
C GLY A 21 3.05 2.81 28.80
N ASN A 22 1.84 3.07 29.33
CA ASN A 22 1.00 2.01 29.90
C ASN A 22 0.54 0.98 28.86
N VAL A 23 0.12 1.42 27.66
CA VAL A 23 -0.29 0.51 26.58
C VAL A 23 0.85 -0.42 26.15
N VAL A 24 2.07 0.09 26.06
CA VAL A 24 3.25 -0.73 25.72
C VAL A 24 3.58 -1.72 26.84
N LYS A 25 3.51 -1.29 28.10
CA LYS A 25 3.78 -2.15 29.27
C LYS A 25 2.75 -3.26 29.44
N ASP A 26 1.48 -2.98 29.14
CA ASP A 26 0.39 -3.96 29.19
C ASP A 26 0.50 -5.03 28.09
N ILE A 27 1.02 -4.67 26.91
CA ILE A 27 1.32 -5.62 25.82
C ILE A 27 2.48 -6.55 26.22
N GLU A 28 3.47 -6.04 26.95
CA GLU A 28 4.64 -6.81 27.38
C GLU A 28 4.34 -7.73 28.57
N ALA A 29 3.51 -7.29 29.53
CA ALA A 29 3.11 -8.07 30.70
C ALA A 29 2.09 -9.17 30.38
N LYS A 30 1.29 -9.00 29.32
CA LYS A 30 0.27 -9.94 28.87
C LYS A 30 0.75 -10.59 27.57
N GLY A 31 1.63 -11.58 27.69
CA GLY A 31 2.25 -12.28 26.56
C GLY A 31 1.28 -12.65 25.43
N PHE A 32 1.79 -12.73 24.21
CA PHE A 32 0.98 -12.90 23.01
C PHE A 32 0.09 -14.15 23.08
N ASN A 33 -1.23 -13.94 23.03
CA ASN A 33 -2.21 -15.02 22.94
C ASN A 33 -1.95 -15.84 21.66
N PRO A 34 -1.99 -17.18 21.71
CA PRO A 34 -1.83 -18.03 20.53
C PRO A 34 -2.74 -17.63 19.36
N GLY A 35 -3.97 -17.19 19.62
CA GLY A 35 -4.87 -16.67 18.59
C GLY A 35 -4.36 -15.40 17.90
N LEU A 36 -3.73 -14.48 18.66
CA LEU A 36 -3.12 -13.27 18.09
C LEU A 36 -1.89 -13.60 17.26
N ILE A 37 -1.06 -14.55 17.73
CA ILE A 37 0.11 -15.03 16.98
C ILE A 37 -0.34 -15.63 15.65
N VAL A 38 -1.35 -16.50 15.66
CA VAL A 38 -1.89 -17.10 14.44
C VAL A 38 -2.48 -16.05 13.52
N LEU A 39 -3.22 -15.06 14.05
CA LEU A 39 -3.75 -13.97 13.24
C LEU A 39 -2.63 -13.14 12.58
N LEU A 40 -1.56 -12.84 13.30
CA LEU A 40 -0.40 -12.14 12.74
C LEU A 40 0.35 -12.99 11.71
N LEU A 41 0.52 -14.28 11.96
CA LEU A 41 1.20 -15.18 11.02
C LEU A 41 0.38 -15.38 9.75
N VAL A 42 -0.89 -15.74 9.85
CA VAL A 42 -1.75 -15.99 8.69
C VAL A 42 -2.10 -14.68 7.99
N GLY A 43 -2.48 -13.65 8.76
CA GLY A 43 -2.78 -12.32 8.22
C GLY A 43 -1.56 -11.68 7.56
N GLY A 44 -0.39 -11.75 8.22
CA GLY A 44 0.87 -11.27 7.66
C GLY A 44 1.28 -12.04 6.42
N LEU A 45 1.23 -13.37 6.45
CA LEU A 45 1.55 -14.21 5.29
C LEU A 45 0.67 -13.87 4.08
N VAL A 46 -0.65 -13.79 4.27
CA VAL A 46 -1.60 -13.45 3.20
C VAL A 46 -1.37 -12.03 2.70
N LEU A 47 -1.16 -11.07 3.60
CA LEU A 47 -0.94 -9.67 3.24
C LEU A 47 0.35 -9.49 2.43
N THR A 48 1.45 -10.06 2.88
CA THR A 48 2.73 -10.04 2.14
C THR A 48 2.58 -10.73 0.79
N PHE A 49 1.87 -11.86 0.72
CA PHE A 49 1.62 -12.56 -0.54
C PHE A 49 0.79 -11.72 -1.52
N LEU A 50 -0.26 -11.03 -1.04
CA LEU A 50 -1.06 -10.12 -1.86
C LEU A 50 -0.24 -8.94 -2.38
N ILE A 51 0.53 -8.29 -1.51
CA ILE A 51 1.37 -7.14 -1.88
C ILE A 51 2.43 -7.57 -2.89
N GLY A 52 3.13 -8.68 -2.64
CA GLY A 52 4.13 -9.22 -3.55
C GLY A 52 3.53 -9.60 -4.91
N ASN A 53 2.35 -10.24 -4.90
CA ASN A 53 1.64 -10.60 -6.13
C ASN A 53 1.18 -9.37 -6.91
N TYR A 54 0.63 -8.37 -6.23
CA TYR A 54 0.19 -7.13 -6.85
C TYR A 54 1.38 -6.34 -7.43
N ALA A 55 2.47 -6.23 -6.68
CA ALA A 55 3.70 -5.60 -7.15
C ALA A 55 4.24 -6.32 -8.40
N LEU A 56 4.26 -7.65 -8.39
CA LEU A 56 4.68 -8.45 -9.53
C LEU A 56 3.73 -8.29 -10.73
N TYR A 57 2.42 -8.22 -10.49
CA TYR A 57 1.42 -7.97 -11.53
C TYR A 57 1.61 -6.60 -12.18
N VAL A 58 1.85 -5.56 -11.38
CA VAL A 58 2.12 -4.20 -11.88
C VAL A 58 3.46 -4.15 -12.61
N TYR A 59 4.49 -4.82 -12.10
CA TYR A 59 5.78 -4.90 -12.75
C TYR A 59 5.67 -5.61 -14.12
N ALA A 60 5.02 -6.77 -14.15
CA ALA A 60 4.76 -7.50 -15.37
C ALA A 60 3.96 -6.66 -16.36
N GLN A 61 2.93 -5.91 -15.94
CA GLN A 61 2.20 -5.02 -16.86
C GLN A 61 3.05 -3.89 -17.43
N LYS A 62 4.07 -3.40 -16.70
CA LYS A 62 5.00 -2.39 -17.18
C LYS A 62 6.03 -2.95 -18.16
N THR A 63 6.44 -4.21 -17.99
CA THR A 63 7.42 -4.88 -18.86
C THR A 63 6.78 -5.65 -20.01
N LEU A 64 5.51 -6.03 -19.87
CA LEU A 64 4.75 -6.66 -20.92
C LEU A 64 4.39 -5.58 -21.95
N PRO A 65 4.70 -5.78 -23.24
CA PRO A 65 4.27 -4.86 -24.27
C PRO A 65 2.74 -4.73 -24.19
N PRO A 66 2.20 -3.50 -24.25
CA PRO A 66 0.75 -3.27 -24.14
C PRO A 66 0.08 -4.23 -25.10
N LYS A 67 -0.80 -5.10 -24.58
CA LYS A 67 -1.46 -6.16 -25.34
C LYS A 67 -1.86 -5.55 -26.67
N LYS A 68 -1.11 -5.85 -27.73
CA LYS A 68 -1.38 -5.31 -29.06
C LYS A 68 -2.73 -5.90 -29.41
N LYS A 69 -3.81 -5.12 -29.20
CA LYS A 69 -5.10 -5.41 -29.81
C LYS A 69 -4.75 -5.74 -31.25
N LYS A 70 -5.14 -6.94 -31.72
CA LYS A 70 -4.70 -7.48 -33.02
C LYS A 70 -4.64 -6.30 -33.98
N PRO A 71 -3.44 -5.95 -34.52
CA PRO A 71 -3.28 -4.71 -35.25
C PRO A 71 -4.37 -4.71 -36.30
N ILE A 72 -5.33 -3.80 -36.11
CA ILE A 72 -6.46 -3.71 -36.99
C ILE A 72 -5.82 -3.31 -38.30
N SER A 73 -5.83 -4.22 -39.28
CA SER A 73 -5.26 -3.96 -40.61
C SER A 73 -5.68 -2.56 -41.02
N LYS A 74 -4.75 -1.76 -41.56
CA LYS A 74 -5.03 -0.37 -41.97
C LYS A 74 -6.32 -0.28 -42.81
N LYS A 75 -6.66 -1.36 -43.54
CA LYS A 75 -7.94 -1.55 -44.25
C LYS A 75 -9.17 -1.57 -43.33
N LYS A 76 -9.14 -2.29 -42.21
CA LYS A 76 -10.22 -2.33 -41.20
C LYS A 76 -10.29 -1.03 -40.38
N MET A 77 -9.16 -0.40 -40.07
CA MET A 77 -9.14 0.90 -39.38
C MET A 77 -9.70 2.02 -40.26
N LYS A 78 -9.34 2.07 -41.56
CA LYS A 78 -9.95 3.00 -42.52
C LYS A 78 -11.43 2.70 -42.73
N ARG A 79 -11.82 1.41 -42.80
CA ARG A 79 -13.23 1.00 -42.92
C ARG A 79 -14.07 1.40 -41.70
N GLU A 80 -13.56 1.24 -40.48
CA GLU A 80 -14.26 1.68 -39.27
C GLU A 80 -14.25 3.21 -39.11
N ARG A 81 -13.17 3.91 -39.50
CA ARG A 81 -13.14 5.38 -39.55
C ARG A 81 -14.11 5.98 -40.57
N LEU A 82 -14.27 5.33 -41.74
CA LEU A 82 -15.25 5.74 -42.76
C LEU A 82 -16.69 5.45 -42.31
N LYS A 83 -16.92 4.38 -41.54
CA LYS A 83 -18.24 4.05 -40.98
C LYS A 83 -18.67 4.96 -39.83
N HIS A 84 -17.71 5.40 -39.01
CA HIS A 84 -17.99 6.29 -37.89
C HIS A 84 -18.13 7.76 -38.29
N GLY A 85 -17.88 8.12 -39.55
CA GLY A 85 -17.98 9.50 -40.03
C GLY A 85 -16.97 10.38 -39.30
N VAL A 86 -15.77 10.51 -39.86
CA VAL A 86 -14.84 11.54 -39.37
C VAL A 86 -15.44 12.88 -39.79
N SER A 87 -16.01 13.64 -38.84
CA SER A 87 -16.30 15.06 -39.08
C SER A 87 -15.00 15.73 -39.52
N ALA A 88 -15.05 16.47 -40.61
CA ALA A 88 -13.88 17.12 -41.18
C ALA A 88 -13.19 17.98 -40.11
N PRO A 89 -11.86 17.94 -39.98
CA PRO A 89 -11.12 18.91 -39.18
C PRO A 89 -11.17 20.26 -39.93
N GLY A 90 -12.24 21.01 -39.72
CA GLY A 90 -12.51 22.25 -40.45
C GLY A 90 -14.00 22.59 -40.52
N GLU A 91 -14.64 22.67 -39.36
CA GLU A 91 -15.73 23.61 -39.05
C GLU A 91 -15.47 24.20 -37.67
#